data_AF-A0A0C7P339-F1
#
_entry.id   AF-A0A0C7P339-F1
#
_cell.length_a   1.000
_cell.length_b   1.000
_cell.length_c   1.000
_cell.angle_alpha   90.00
_cell.angle_beta   90.00
_cell.angle_gamma   90.00
#
_symmetry.space_group_name_H-M   'P 1'
#
loop_
_entity.id
_entity.type
_entity.pdbx_description
1 polymer ?
#
loop_
_entity_poly.entity_id
_entity_poly.type
_entity_poly.pdbx_seq_one_letter_code
_entity_poly.pdbx_strand_id
1 'polypeptide(L)'
;MKLLSLIGVRPQIIKEAILNKEFEKHNVEEILVHSGQHYDFNMSDILFFQSLNVKTPNYNLGIGSGTHGEMTGRIMIEFEKIVMKA
;
A
#
# COMPACT_ATOMS: atom_id res chain seq x y z
N MET A 1 -15.59 10.32 -1.93
CA MET A 1 -14.70 10.07 -3.09
C MET A 1 -13.85 8.86 -2.75
N LYS A 2 -13.71 7.88 -3.64
CA LYS A 2 -12.87 6.71 -3.42
C LYS A 2 -11.48 6.93 -4.03
N LEU A 3 -10.43 6.73 -3.24
CA LEU A 3 -9.04 6.85 -3.66
C LEU A 3 -8.36 5.49 -3.53
N LEU A 4 -7.66 5.06 -4.58
CA LEU A 4 -6.87 3.83 -4.56
C LEU A 4 -5.37 4.20 -4.56
N SER A 5 -4.69 3.95 -3.44
CA SER A 5 -3.28 4.31 -3.23
C SER A 5 -2.42 3.05 -3.34
N LEU A 6 -1.43 3.03 -4.23
CA LEU A 6 -0.46 1.94 -4.37
C LEU A 6 0.90 2.35 -3.78
N ILE A 7 1.37 1.59 -2.79
CA ILE A 7 2.65 1.80 -2.12
C ILE A 7 3.51 0.54 -2.16
N GLY A 8 4.83 0.68 -2.11
CA GLY A 8 5.76 -0.45 -2.15
C GLY A 8 7.02 -0.34 -1.31
N VAL A 9 7.39 0.86 -0.86
CA VAL A 9 8.63 1.09 -0.09
C VAL A 9 8.40 1.87 1.19
N ARG A 10 9.24 1.65 2.21
CA ARG A 10 9.15 2.30 3.53
C ARG A 10 8.96 3.83 3.51
N PRO A 11 9.68 4.61 2.67
CA PRO A 11 9.46 6.06 2.59
C PRO A 11 8.05 6.47 2.15
N GLN A 12 7.34 5.61 1.40
CA GLN A 12 5.97 5.88 0.98
C GLN A 12 4.98 5.67 2.12
N ILE A 13 5.20 4.67 2.98
CA ILE A 13 4.36 4.41 4.18
C ILE A 13 4.36 5.63 5.11
N ILE A 14 5.53 6.25 5.33
CA ILE A 14 5.64 7.47 6.15
C ILE A 14 4.82 8.63 5.57
N LYS A 15 4.84 8.79 4.24
CA LYS A 15 4.08 9.85 3.57
C LYS A 15 2.58 9.58 3.64
N GLU A 16 2.16 8.32 3.49
CA GLU A 16 0.74 7.98 3.60
C GLU A 16 0.19 8.16 5.00
N ALA A 17 1.02 8.06 6.04
CA ALA A 17 0.60 8.39 7.40
C ALA A 17 0.02 9.80 7.54
N ILE A 18 0.57 10.75 6.78
CA ILE A 18 0.18 12.16 6.81
C ILE A 18 -1.05 12.37 5.93
N LEU A 19 -1.09 11.73 4.76
CA LEU A 19 -2.20 11.84 3.81
C LEU A 19 -3.47 11.18 4.35
N ASN A 20 -3.38 10.01 4.98
CA ASN A 20 -4.51 9.29 5.55
C ASN A 20 -5.26 10.14 6.60
N LYS A 21 -4.52 10.86 7.46
CA LYS A 21 -5.11 11.81 8.43
C LYS A 21 -5.87 12.95 7.77
N GLU A 22 -5.45 13.38 6.60
CA GLU A 22 -6.12 14.44 5.86
C GLU A 22 -7.33 13.88 5.09
N PHE A 23 -7.22 12.69 4.51
CA PHE A 23 -8.31 11.98 3.86
C PHE A 23 -9.49 11.72 4.80
N GLU A 24 -9.22 11.34 6.05
CA GLU A 24 -10.25 11.19 7.08
C GLU A 24 -11.02 12.50 7.33
N LYS A 25 -10.35 13.66 7.36
CA LYS A 25 -11.00 14.96 7.55
C LYS A 25 -11.89 15.36 6.36
N HIS A 26 -11.50 14.96 5.15
CA HIS A 26 -12.22 15.29 3.91
C HIS A 26 -13.22 14.22 3.47
N ASN A 27 -13.52 13.21 4.31
CA ASN A 27 -14.39 12.07 3.96
C ASN A 27 -13.97 11.37 2.65
N VAL A 28 -12.67 11.20 2.46
CA VAL A 28 -12.10 10.43 1.34
C VAL A 28 -11.92 8.99 1.78
N GLU A 29 -12.56 8.06 1.08
CA GLU A 29 -12.43 6.63 1.33
C GLU A 29 -11.18 6.12 0.60
N GLU A 30 -10.08 6.01 1.35
CA GLU A 30 -8.83 5.45 0.82
C GLU A 30 -8.81 3.92 0.92
N ILE A 31 -8.51 3.27 -0.20
CA ILE A 31 -8.16 1.86 -0.32
C ILE A 31 -6.65 1.78 -0.54
N LEU A 32 -5.92 1.31 0.47
CA LEU A 32 -4.46 1.22 0.42
C LEU A 32 -4.01 -0.15 -0.08
N VAL A 33 -3.20 -0.18 -1.14
CA VAL A 33 -2.63 -1.38 -1.75
C VAL A 33 -1.11 -1.37 -1.55
N HIS A 34 -0.58 -2.42 -0.96
CA HIS A 34 0.86 -2.60 -0.78
C HIS A 34 1.41 -3.60 -1.81
N SER A 35 2.46 -3.24 -2.56
CA SER A 35 3.02 -4.09 -3.61
C SER A 35 3.77 -5.31 -3.08
N GLY A 36 4.22 -5.27 -1.82
CA GLY A 36 4.92 -6.40 -1.18
C GLY A 36 6.41 -6.47 -1.53
N GLN A 37 7.00 -5.37 -2.01
CA GLN A 37 8.43 -5.31 -2.37
C GLN A 37 9.40 -5.37 -1.18
N HIS A 38 8.90 -5.31 0.05
CA HIS A 38 9.72 -5.49 1.25
C HIS A 38 9.60 -6.93 1.80
N TYR A 39 10.68 -7.69 1.61
CA TYR A 39 11.02 -8.84 2.44
C TYR A 39 11.42 -8.34 3.84
N ASP A 40 10.44 -8.10 4.71
CA ASP A 40 10.56 -8.28 6.16
C ASP A 40 9.17 -8.13 6.79
N PHE A 41 8.36 -9.18 6.58
CA PHE A 41 7.06 -9.38 7.22
C PHE A 41 7.17 -9.52 8.76
N ASN A 42 8.38 -9.57 9.30
CA ASN A 42 8.63 -9.70 10.72
C ASN A 42 8.79 -8.32 11.39
N MET A 43 7.75 -7.96 12.14
CA MET A 43 7.68 -6.90 13.14
C MET A 43 7.62 -5.44 12.69
N SER A 44 8.43 -4.98 11.73
CA SER A 44 8.61 -3.53 11.57
C SER A 44 7.42 -2.80 10.95
N ASP A 45 6.78 -3.35 9.91
CA ASP A 45 5.68 -2.65 9.23
C ASP A 45 4.41 -2.58 10.08
N ILE A 46 4.00 -3.66 10.76
CA ILE A 46 2.86 -3.65 11.69
C ILE A 46 3.09 -2.67 12.84
N LEU A 47 4.30 -2.68 13.43
CA LEU A 47 4.68 -1.69 14.43
C LEU A 47 4.67 -0.28 13.84
N PHE A 48 5.07 -0.07 12.59
CA PHE A 48 5.04 1.25 11.94
C PHE A 48 3.62 1.77 11.71
N PHE A 49 2.73 0.93 11.18
CA PHE A 49 1.30 1.27 11.00
C PHE A 49 0.65 1.57 12.35
N GLN A 50 0.94 0.77 13.39
CA GLN A 50 0.44 1.01 14.75
C GLN A 50 1.06 2.26 15.40
N SER A 51 2.36 2.50 15.24
CA SER A 51 3.09 3.63 15.86
C SER A 51 2.70 4.96 15.23
N LEU A 52 2.48 4.98 13.92
CA LEU A 52 2.12 6.18 13.17
C LEU A 52 0.59 6.38 13.06
N ASN A 53 -0.20 5.47 13.64
CA ASN A 53 -1.66 5.46 13.58
C ASN A 53 -2.18 5.52 12.13
N VAL A 54 -1.56 4.72 11.27
CA VAL A 54 -1.84 4.66 9.82
C VAL A 54 -2.72 3.45 9.57
N LYS A 55 -3.72 3.63 8.69
CA LYS A 55 -4.58 2.55 8.22
C LYS A 55 -3.75 1.39 7.68
N THR A 56 -4.04 0.17 8.15
CA THR A 56 -3.43 -1.04 7.60
C THR A 56 -3.81 -1.21 6.13
N PRO A 57 -2.90 -1.67 5.26
CA PRO A 57 -3.20 -1.84 3.84
C PRO A 57 -4.38 -2.81 3.64
N ASN A 58 -5.32 -2.41 2.78
CA ASN A 58 -6.50 -3.20 2.42
C ASN A 58 -6.12 -4.43 1.56
N TYR A 59 -5.09 -4.28 0.73
CA TYR A 59 -4.58 -5.35 -0.13
C TYR A 59 -3.06 -5.38 -0.05
N ASN A 60 -2.47 -6.58 -0.02
CA ASN A 60 -1.03 -6.78 -0.15
C ASN A 60 -0.76 -7.75 -1.31
N LEU A 61 -0.02 -7.31 -2.32
CA LEU A 61 0.24 -8.08 -3.52
C LEU A 61 1.36 -9.12 -3.32
N GLY A 62 2.24 -8.94 -2.32
CA GLY A 62 3.31 -9.89 -2.03
C GLY A 62 4.36 -10.04 -3.15
N ILE A 63 4.49 -9.04 -4.04
CA ILE A 63 5.39 -9.06 -5.19
C ILE A 63 6.73 -8.47 -4.78
N GLY A 64 7.61 -9.32 -4.24
CA GLY A 64 8.95 -8.92 -3.79
C GLY A 64 10.12 -9.62 -4.49
N SER A 65 9.85 -10.51 -5.45
CA SER A 65 10.87 -11.34 -6.11
C SER A 65 10.79 -11.26 -7.63
N GLY A 66 11.96 -11.14 -8.28
CA GLY A 66 12.09 -11.12 -9.74
C GLY A 66 12.97 -9.98 -10.25
N THR A 67 13.07 -9.86 -11.58
CA THR A 67 13.71 -8.71 -12.23
C THR A 67 12.81 -7.48 -12.18
N HIS A 68 13.36 -6.28 -12.40
CA HIS A 68 12.57 -5.04 -12.37
C HIS A 68 11.34 -5.08 -13.32
N GLY A 69 11.51 -5.58 -14.55
CA GLY A 69 10.42 -5.70 -15.52
C GLY A 69 9.35 -6.71 -15.09
N GLU A 70 9.76 -7.83 -14.51
CA GLU A 70 8.84 -8.84 -13.99
C GLU A 70 8.01 -8.32 -12.82
N MET A 71 8.64 -7.62 -11.87
CA MET A 71 7.95 -7.01 -10.75
C MET A 71 6.93 -5.96 -11.21
N THR A 72 7.33 -5.08 -12.13
CA THR A 72 6.42 -4.06 -12.68
C THR A 72 5.23 -4.69 -13.37
N GLY A 73 5.44 -5.70 -14.21
CA GLY A 73 4.36 -6.39 -14.91
C GLY A 73 3.39 -7.10 -13.95
N ARG A 74 3.92 -7.80 -12.94
CA ARG A 74 3.09 -8.45 -11.91
C ARG A 74 2.29 -7.44 -11.10
N ILE A 75 2.91 -6.31 -10.72
CA ILE A 75 2.22 -5.24 -9.98
C ILE A 75 1.07 -4.69 -10.80
N MET A 76 1.29 -4.41 -12.09
CA MET A 76 0.23 -3.91 -12.98
C MET A 76 -0.95 -4.88 -13.07
N ILE A 77 -0.68 -6.17 -13.30
CA ILE A 77 -1.72 -7.19 -13.43
C ILE A 77 -2.54 -7.33 -12.14
N GLU A 78 -1.89 -7.45 -10.99
CA GLU A 78 -2.61 -7.62 -9.73
C GLU A 78 -3.31 -6.34 -9.26
N PHE A 79 -2.70 -5.17 -9.54
CA PHE A 79 -3.32 -3.89 -9.24
C PHE A 79 -4.58 -3.67 -10.09
N GLU A 80 -4.55 -4.00 -11.38
CA GLU A 80 -5.72 -3.90 -12.27
C GLU A 80 -6.89 -4.76 -11.77
N LYS A 81 -6.63 -5.97 -11.26
CA LYS A 81 -7.67 -6.82 -10.65
C LYS A 81 -8.35 -6.16 -9.44
N ILE A 82 -7.62 -5.34 -8.69
CA ILE A 82 -8.17 -4.60 -7.54
C ILE A 82 -8.98 -3.41 -8.03
N VAL A 83 -8.47 -2.65 -9.01
CA VAL A 83 -9.18 -1.53 -9.64
C VAL A 83 -10.54 -1.98 -10.18
N MET A 84 -10.59 -3.13 -10.86
CA MET A 84 -11.81 -3.69 -11.43
C MET A 84 -12.84 -4.17 -10.38
N LYS A 85 -12.46 -4.27 -9.11
CA LYS A 85 -13.34 -4.70 -8.00
C LYS A 85 -13.82 -3.54 -7.11
N ALA A 86 -13.18 -2.37 -7.18
CA ALA A 86 -13.31 -1.28 -6.21
C ALA A 86 -14.48 -0.31 -6.47
#